data_AF-A0A6M8VD83-F1
#
_entry.id   AF-A0A6M8VD83-F1
#
_cell.length_a   1.000
_cell.length_b   1.000
_cell.length_c   1.000
_cell.angle_alpha   90.00
_cell.angle_beta   90.00
_cell.angle_gamma   90.00
#
_symmetry.space_group_name_H-M   'P 1'
#
loop_
_entity.id
_entity.type
_entity.pdbx_description
1 polymer ?
#
loop_
_entity_poly.entity_id
_entity_poly.type
_entity_poly.pdbx_seq_one_letter_code
_entity_poly.pdbx_strand_id
1 'polypeptide(L)'
;MPTLFEFSQQIATFKKEKKFSEALTYFRENKGSFTREQIGNNEYIVSDMISCLRYSNHLDAGFQFLSIYGIAINEQQKERVLSAYGWLLWAKYKAENENNGHSATEDDFLTEKLKKPK
;
A
#
# COMPACT_ATOMS: atom_id res chain seq x y z
N MET A 1 -16.94 9.72 20.24
CA MET A 1 -15.85 9.76 19.24
C MET A 1 -14.58 9.30 19.92
N PRO A 2 -13.76 8.45 19.27
CA PRO A 2 -12.45 8.12 19.80
C PRO A 2 -11.53 9.34 19.77
N THR A 3 -10.58 9.40 20.70
CA THR A 3 -9.42 10.29 20.58
C THR A 3 -8.53 9.86 19.42
N LEU A 4 -7.65 10.74 18.94
CA LEU A 4 -6.70 10.40 17.87
C LEU A 4 -5.77 9.24 18.29
N PHE A 5 -5.44 9.17 19.58
CA PHE A 5 -4.64 8.08 20.14
C PHE A 5 -5.40 6.75 20.08
N GLU A 6 -6.63 6.69 20.59
CA GLU A 6 -7.47 5.48 20.54
C GLU A 6 -7.72 5.03 19.10
N PHE A 7 -7.97 5.99 18.20
CA PHE A 7 -8.13 5.73 16.78
C PHE A 7 -6.87 5.07 16.18
N SER A 8 -5.69 5.63 16.45
CA SER A 8 -4.42 5.06 16.03
C SER A 8 -4.16 3.68 16.64
N GLN A 9 -4.46 3.52 17.92
CA GLN A 9 -4.22 2.28 18.66
C GLN A 9 -5.10 1.14 18.12
N GLN A 10 -6.37 1.42 17.84
CA GLN A 10 -7.30 0.42 17.31
C GLN A 10 -6.89 -0.06 15.92
N ILE A 11 -6.43 0.84 15.04
CA ILE A 11 -5.87 0.47 13.73
C ILE A 11 -4.65 -0.43 13.90
N ALA A 12 -3.74 -0.07 14.81
CA ALA A 12 -2.54 -0.86 15.09
C ALA A 12 -2.87 -2.27 15.61
N THR A 13 -3.89 -2.39 16.47
CA THR A 13 -4.40 -3.68 16.95
C THR A 13 -4.91 -4.54 15.80
N PHE A 14 -5.81 -4.01 14.96
CA PHE A 14 -6.31 -4.76 13.80
C PHE A 14 -5.19 -5.20 12.85
N LYS A 15 -4.23 -4.32 12.55
CA LYS A 15 -3.07 -4.65 11.73
C LYS A 15 -2.23 -5.77 12.35
N LYS A 16 -1.95 -5.71 13.66
CA LYS A 16 -1.19 -6.75 14.38
C LYS A 16 -1.89 -8.11 14.33
N GLU A 17 -3.23 -8.10 14.40
CA GLU A 17 -4.08 -9.28 14.25
C GLU A 17 -4.28 -9.73 12.80
N LYS A 18 -3.63 -9.07 11.82
CA LYS A 18 -3.79 -9.29 10.38
C LYS A 18 -5.23 -9.08 9.86
N LYS A 19 -6.05 -8.36 10.62
CA LYS A 19 -7.42 -7.96 10.29
C LYS A 19 -7.41 -6.67 9.46
N PHE A 20 -6.82 -6.76 8.27
CA PHE A 20 -6.57 -5.57 7.44
C PHE A 20 -7.88 -4.94 6.92
N SER A 21 -8.87 -5.76 6.55
CA SER A 21 -10.17 -5.28 6.07
C SER A 21 -10.93 -4.51 7.16
N GLU A 22 -10.87 -5.01 8.39
CA GLU A 22 -11.46 -4.39 9.57
C GLU A 22 -10.75 -3.08 9.91
N ALA A 23 -9.42 -3.03 9.81
CA ALA A 23 -8.67 -1.78 9.97
C ALA A 23 -9.11 -0.72 8.94
N LEU A 24 -9.25 -1.09 7.66
CA LEU A 24 -9.70 -0.19 6.60
C LEU A 24 -11.14 0.29 6.82
N THR A 25 -12.03 -0.61 7.24
CA THR A 25 -13.43 -0.29 7.56
C THR A 25 -13.51 0.67 8.73
N TYR A 26 -12.81 0.37 9.82
CA TYR A 26 -12.73 1.21 11.00
C TYR A 26 -12.17 2.60 10.67
N PHE A 27 -11.11 2.68 9.87
CA PHE A 27 -10.58 3.96 9.39
C PHE A 27 -11.63 4.75 8.61
N ARG A 28 -12.34 4.12 7.67
CA ARG A 28 -13.35 4.78 6.85
C ARG A 28 -14.48 5.39 7.67
N GLU A 29 -14.94 4.68 8.71
CA GLU A 29 -16.05 5.09 9.57
C GLU A 29 -15.67 6.22 10.53
N ASN A 30 -14.41 6.27 10.98
CA ASN A 30 -14.00 7.18 12.05
C ASN A 30 -13.12 8.35 11.56
N LYS A 31 -12.53 8.30 10.35
CA LYS A 31 -11.69 9.38 9.82
C LYS A 31 -12.38 10.75 9.76
N GLY A 32 -13.71 10.77 9.65
CA GLY A 32 -14.50 12.00 9.62
C GLY A 32 -14.46 12.80 10.92
N SER A 33 -14.01 12.19 12.02
CA SER A 33 -13.80 12.86 13.31
C SER A 33 -12.48 13.61 13.42
N PHE A 34 -11.59 13.51 12.42
CA PHE A 34 -10.26 14.11 12.44
C PHE A 34 -10.00 14.92 11.18
N THR A 35 -9.20 15.98 11.29
CA THR A 35 -8.75 16.73 10.11
C THR A 35 -7.74 15.92 9.31
N ARG A 36 -7.53 16.30 8.04
CA ARG A 36 -6.53 15.65 7.20
C ARG A 36 -5.12 15.82 7.78
N GLU A 37 -4.83 16.97 8.37
CA GLU A 37 -3.55 17.28 9.00
C GLU A 37 -3.33 16.43 10.25
N GLN A 38 -4.38 16.20 11.07
CA GLN A 38 -4.27 15.31 12.23
C GLN A 38 -3.93 13.88 11.84
N ILE A 39 -4.52 13.37 10.75
CA ILE A 39 -4.21 12.05 10.22
C ILE A 39 -2.83 12.02 9.57
N GLY A 40 -2.52 12.98 8.70
CA GLY A 40 -1.28 13.04 7.94
C GLY A 40 -0.02 13.25 8.81
N ASN A 41 -0.15 13.98 9.92
CA ASN A 41 0.94 14.18 10.88
C ASN A 41 1.12 13.03 11.87
N ASN A 42 0.21 12.04 11.88
CA ASN A 42 0.31 10.87 12.74
C ASN A 42 1.02 9.72 12.02
N GLU A 43 2.33 9.61 12.23
CA GLU A 43 3.18 8.59 11.59
C GLU A 43 2.67 7.15 11.79
N TYR A 44 1.99 6.88 12.92
CA TYR A 44 1.46 5.55 13.22
C TYR A 44 0.25 5.21 12.36
N ILE A 45 -0.72 6.13 12.29
CA ILE A 45 -1.90 5.97 11.42
C ILE A 45 -1.43 5.84 9.98
N VAL A 46 -0.56 6.74 9.52
CA VAL A 46 -0.07 6.76 8.14
C VAL A 46 0.60 5.44 7.78
N SER A 47 1.59 4.98 8.56
CA SER A 47 2.32 3.75 8.24
C SER A 47 1.42 2.51 8.29
N ASP A 48 0.46 2.49 9.22
CA ASP A 48 -0.41 1.34 9.43
C ASP A 48 -1.46 1.26 8.32
N MET A 49 -2.00 2.39 7.88
CA MET A 49 -2.92 2.45 6.74
C MET A 49 -2.25 2.06 5.43
N ILE A 50 -1.03 2.55 5.16
CA ILE A 50 -0.25 2.12 4.00
C ILE A 50 -0.04 0.59 4.04
N SER A 51 0.28 0.04 5.21
CA SER A 51 0.45 -1.40 5.38
C SER A 51 -0.84 -2.17 5.12
N CYS A 52 -1.96 -1.75 5.70
CA CYS A 52 -3.26 -2.40 5.49
C CYS A 52 -3.68 -2.36 4.02
N LEU A 53 -3.55 -1.21 3.34
CA LEU A 53 -3.83 -1.07 1.91
C LEU A 53 -2.96 -2.02 1.07
N ARG A 54 -1.67 -2.12 1.39
CA ARG A 54 -0.76 -3.05 0.73
C ARG A 54 -1.15 -4.51 0.92
N TYR A 55 -1.40 -4.93 2.17
CA TYR A 55 -1.77 -6.33 2.46
C TYR A 55 -3.14 -6.72 1.91
N SER A 56 -4.04 -5.76 1.71
CA SER A 56 -5.32 -5.95 1.01
C SER A 56 -5.23 -5.82 -0.51
N ASN A 57 -4.02 -5.74 -1.08
CA ASN A 57 -3.76 -5.58 -2.52
C ASN A 57 -4.43 -4.32 -3.14
N HIS A 58 -4.65 -3.28 -2.33
CA HIS A 58 -5.18 -1.99 -2.77
C HIS A 58 -4.04 -1.00 -3.01
N LEU A 59 -3.11 -1.36 -3.90
CA LEU A 59 -1.83 -0.66 -4.05
C LEU A 59 -2.02 0.79 -4.52
N ASP A 60 -2.86 1.02 -5.53
CA ASP A 60 -3.14 2.35 -6.06
C ASP A 60 -3.82 3.25 -5.03
N ALA A 61 -4.74 2.68 -4.23
CA ALA A 61 -5.36 3.38 -3.12
C ALA A 61 -4.32 3.74 -2.03
N GLY A 62 -3.27 2.92 -1.88
CA GLY A 62 -2.08 3.24 -1.10
C GLY A 62 -1.44 4.56 -1.52
N PHE A 63 -1.13 4.74 -2.81
CA PHE A 63 -0.54 5.99 -3.29
C PHE A 63 -1.52 7.18 -3.23
N GLN A 64 -2.80 6.95 -3.54
CA GLN A 64 -3.83 7.97 -3.39
C GLN A 64 -3.97 8.44 -1.94
N PHE A 65 -3.84 7.53 -0.97
CA PHE A 65 -3.84 7.87 0.45
C PHE A 65 -2.74 8.88 0.79
N LEU A 66 -1.51 8.68 0.30
CA LEU A 66 -0.43 9.66 0.51
C LEU A 66 -0.80 11.05 -0.02
N SER A 67 -1.37 11.11 -1.23
CA SER A 67 -1.81 12.37 -1.85
C SER A 67 -2.93 13.06 -1.07
N ILE A 68 -3.97 12.32 -0.68
CA ILE A 68 -5.14 12.85 0.04
C ILE A 68 -4.75 13.49 1.38
N TYR A 69 -3.79 12.90 2.08
CA TYR A 69 -3.34 13.34 3.41
C TYR A 69 -2.06 14.19 3.37
N GLY A 70 -1.59 14.59 2.19
CA GLY A 70 -0.44 15.50 2.04
C GLY A 70 0.89 14.91 2.55
N ILE A 71 1.05 13.60 2.47
CA ILE A 71 2.25 12.91 2.99
C ILE A 71 3.38 13.02 1.97
N ALA A 72 4.35 13.88 2.24
CA ALA A 72 5.55 14.03 1.43
C ALA A 72 6.57 12.91 1.75
N ILE A 73 7.18 12.34 0.71
CA ILE A 73 8.27 11.37 0.82
C ILE A 73 9.59 12.09 0.53
N ASN A 74 10.34 12.38 1.58
CA ASN A 74 11.64 13.07 1.55
C ASN A 74 12.51 12.62 2.74
N GLU A 75 13.72 13.17 2.87
CA GLU A 75 14.68 12.82 3.91
C GLU A 75 14.26 13.23 5.34
N GLN A 76 13.36 14.21 5.49
CA GLN A 76 12.83 14.62 6.79
C GLN A 76 11.66 13.74 7.25
N GLN A 77 11.12 12.90 6.37
CA GLN A 77 10.01 12.03 6.69
C GLN A 77 10.42 10.95 7.69
N LYS A 78 9.48 10.58 8.56
CA LYS A 78 9.69 9.57 9.59
C LYS A 78 9.99 8.21 8.96
N GLU A 79 11.03 7.54 9.47
CA GLU A 79 11.50 6.25 8.94
C GLU A 79 10.39 5.19 8.87
N ARG A 80 9.44 5.23 9.82
CA ARG A 80 8.29 4.32 9.82
C ARG A 80 7.39 4.49 8.61
N VAL A 81 7.14 5.75 8.22
CA VAL A 81 6.36 6.09 7.02
C VAL A 81 7.15 5.72 5.77
N LEU A 82 8.44 6.06 5.72
CA LEU A 82 9.33 5.70 4.60
C LEU A 82 9.42 4.18 4.40
N SER A 83 9.53 3.41 5.48
CA SER A 83 9.56 1.95 5.43
C SER A 83 8.25 1.39 4.88
N ALA A 84 7.11 1.87 5.36
CA ALA A 84 5.80 1.44 4.86
C ALA A 84 5.62 1.80 3.37
N TYR A 85 6.04 3.00 2.97
CA TYR A 85 6.03 3.45 1.59
C TYR A 85 6.95 2.59 0.71
N GLY A 86 8.18 2.28 1.14
CA GLY A 86 9.11 1.41 0.41
C GLY A 86 8.51 0.04 0.13
N TRP A 87 7.82 -0.56 1.10
CA TRP A 87 7.10 -1.82 0.90
C TRP A 87 5.92 -1.69 -0.06
N LEU A 88 5.19 -0.57 -0.04
CA LEU A 88 4.11 -0.31 -0.99
C LEU A 88 4.66 -0.18 -2.42
N LEU A 89 5.75 0.58 -2.60
CA LEU A 89 6.42 0.76 -3.88
C LEU A 89 6.92 -0.56 -4.44
N TRP A 90 7.60 -1.35 -3.62
CA TRP A 90 8.04 -2.69 -3.99
C TRP A 90 6.85 -3.57 -4.41
N ALA A 91 5.74 -3.54 -3.68
CA ALA A 91 4.58 -4.39 -3.96
C ALA A 91 3.93 -4.01 -5.30
N LYS A 92 3.85 -2.70 -5.59
CA LYS A 92 3.36 -2.18 -6.86
C LYS A 92 4.26 -2.60 -8.02
N TYR A 93 5.56 -2.37 -7.89
CA TYR A 93 6.55 -2.79 -8.89
C TYR A 93 6.46 -4.29 -9.18
N LYS A 94 6.36 -5.12 -8.13
CA LYS A 94 6.22 -6.57 -8.30
C LYS A 94 4.94 -6.93 -9.03
N ALA A 95 3.79 -6.38 -8.63
CA ALA A 95 2.50 -6.69 -9.25
C ALA A 95 2.46 -6.29 -10.74
N GLU A 96 3.10 -5.18 -11.12
CA GLU A 96 3.19 -4.75 -12.52
C GLU A 96 4.07 -5.66 -13.36
N ASN A 97 5.17 -6.17 -12.81
CA ASN A 97 6.09 -7.04 -13.54
C ASN A 97 5.68 -8.52 -13.54
N GLU A 98 4.95 -9.00 -12.53
CA GLU A 98 4.31 -10.32 -12.59
C GLU A 98 3.26 -10.38 -13.71
N ASN A 99 2.54 -9.28 -13.96
CA ASN A 99 1.58 -9.19 -15.08
C ASN A 99 2.28 -9.14 -16.46
N ASN A 100 3.48 -8.56 -16.56
CA ASN A 100 4.25 -8.51 -17.81
C ASN A 100 4.94 -9.84 -18.14
N GLY A 101 5.13 -10.74 -17.17
CA GLY A 101 5.65 -12.10 -17.41
C GLY A 101 4.68 -13.03 -18.16
N HIS A 102 3.42 -12.60 -18.35
CA HIS A 102 2.41 -13.32 -19.15
C HIS A 102 2.11 -12.69 -20.52
N SER A 103 2.71 -11.54 -20.87
CA SER A 103 2.67 -11.07 -22.26
C SER A 103 3.73 -11.81 -23.06
N ALA A 104 3.28 -12.53 -24.09
CA ALA A 104 4.04 -13.46 -24.90
C ALA A 104 5.43 -12.98 -25.33
N THR A 105 6.27 -14.00 -25.60
CA THR A 105 7.45 -14.07 -26.48
C THR A 105 8.84 -14.00 -25.85
N GLU A 106 9.30 -15.14 -25.34
CA GLU A 106 10.64 -15.66 -25.67
C GLU A 106 10.55 -17.12 -26.17
N ASP A 107 9.62 -17.93 -25.64
CA ASP A 107 9.40 -19.31 -26.08
C ASP A 107 8.77 -19.43 -27.49
N ASP A 108 7.95 -18.46 -27.92
CA ASP A 108 7.35 -18.45 -29.27
C ASP A 108 8.39 -18.11 -30.37
N PHE A 109 9.42 -17.32 -30.04
CA PHE A 109 10.48 -16.97 -31.01
C PHE A 109 11.44 -18.15 -31.26
N LEU A 110 11.67 -18.98 -30.24
CA LEU A 110 12.55 -20.16 -30.34
C LEU A 110 11.88 -21.35 -31.02
N THR A 111 10.56 -21.49 -30.88
CA THR A 111 9.80 -22.58 -31.51
C THR A 111 9.56 -22.36 -33.01
N GLU A 112 9.43 -21.12 -33.48
CA GLU A 112 9.30 -20.82 -34.91
C GLU A 112 10.62 -21.04 -35.69
N LYS A 113 11.77 -20.76 -35.07
CA LYS A 113 13.10 -20.92 -35.69
C LYS A 113 13.59 -22.38 -35.79
N LEU A 114 12.94 -23.33 -35.10
CA LEU A 114 13.32 -24.75 -35.09
C LEU A 114 12.58 -25.60 -36.13
N LYS A 115 11.58 -25.06 -36.84
CA LYS A 115 11.01 -25.69 -38.05
C LYS A 115 11.84 -25.32 -39.28
N LYS A 116 13.04 -25.90 -39.41
CA LYS A 116 13.68 -26.01 -40.74
C LYS A 116 12.93 -27.05 -41.57
N PRO A 117 12.49 -26.76 -42.80
CA PRO A 117 11.94 -27.78 -43.68
C PRO A 117 13.04 -28.77 -44.07
N LYS A 118 12.78 -30.06 -43.88
CA LYS A 118 13.41 -31.14 -44.64
C LYS A 118 12.39 -31.68 -45.62
#